data_AF-A0A7V9CDB6-F1
#
_entry.id   AF-A0A7V9CDB6-F1
#
_cell.length_a   1.000
_cell.length_b   1.000
_cell.length_c   1.000
_cell.angle_alpha   90.00
_cell.angle_beta   90.00
_cell.angle_gamma   90.00
#
_symmetry.space_group_name_H-M   'P 1'
#
loop_
_entity.id
_entity.type
_entity.pdbx_description
1 polymer ?
#
loop_
_entity_poly.entity_id
_entity_poly.type
_entity_poly.pdbx_seq_one_letter_code
_entity_poly.pdbx_strand_id
1 'polypeptide(L)'
;MGQPGAQGPRGFSAWDPIPSGTTVKGAEAFDVESARAQSDFRFSVPLGGRVPALAVDHVNFAPDGSPGTTDDDALCTGTAAAPTAPAGRVCLYATGVNAKNANGRELNAVDGGSTGFSVGFFNDLADSDTFVQFTWAYTAP
;
A
#
# COMPACT_ATOMS: atom_id res chain seq x y z
N MET A 1 16.25 -29.85 40.68
CA MET A 1 16.09 -28.81 39.65
C MET A 1 15.16 -29.35 38.58
N GLY A 2 14.06 -28.65 38.26
CA GLY A 2 13.14 -29.06 37.20
C GLY A 2 13.70 -28.71 35.82
N GLN A 3 13.39 -29.50 34.79
CA GLN A 3 13.79 -29.15 33.43
C GLN A 3 13.12 -27.85 32.99
N PRO A 4 13.80 -27.00 32.21
CA PRO A 4 13.16 -25.86 31.57
C PRO A 4 11.93 -26.29 30.76
N GLY A 5 10.88 -25.48 30.78
CA GLY A 5 9.70 -25.70 29.94
C GLY A 5 10.07 -25.67 28.44
N ALA A 6 9.27 -26.34 27.62
CA ALA A 6 9.45 -26.32 26.17
C ALA A 6 9.34 -24.89 25.62
N GLN A 7 10.17 -24.55 24.64
CA GLN A 7 10.06 -23.28 23.93
C GLN A 7 8.71 -23.21 23.20
N GLY A 8 8.04 -22.06 23.31
CA GLY A 8 6.79 -21.83 22.58
C GLY A 8 7.00 -21.77 21.06
N PRO A 9 5.91 -21.83 20.27
CA PRO A 9 5.99 -21.67 18.81
C PRO A 9 6.62 -20.34 18.43
N ARG A 10 7.27 -20.29 17.25
CA ARG A 10 7.73 -19.02 16.69
C ARG A 10 6.54 -18.11 16.37
N GLY A 11 6.72 -16.80 16.54
CA GLY A 11 5.75 -15.81 16.08
C GLY A 11 5.72 -15.65 14.56
N PHE A 12 4.69 -14.98 14.05
CA PHE A 12 4.57 -14.60 12.65
C PHE A 12 5.64 -13.57 12.27
N SER A 13 6.21 -13.71 11.09
CA SER A 13 7.25 -12.84 10.55
C SER A 13 6.81 -12.25 9.21
N ALA A 14 7.42 -11.12 8.81
CA ALA A 14 7.28 -10.56 7.46
C ALA A 14 7.73 -11.53 6.35
N TRP A 15 8.51 -12.56 6.71
CA TRP A 15 8.89 -13.63 5.80
C TRP A 15 7.90 -14.79 5.77
N ASP A 16 6.82 -14.78 6.53
CA ASP A 16 5.78 -15.81 6.48
C ASP A 16 4.70 -15.43 5.47
N PRO A 17 4.14 -16.39 4.71
CA PRO A 17 3.00 -16.13 3.86
C PRO A 17 1.80 -15.63 4.69
N ILE A 18 1.13 -14.58 4.22
CA ILE A 18 -0.14 -14.15 4.80
C ILE A 18 -1.17 -15.28 4.55
N PRO A 19 -1.86 -15.79 5.58
CA PRO A 19 -2.83 -16.87 5.40
C PRO A 19 -3.99 -16.44 4.50
N SER A 20 -4.44 -17.34 3.63
CA SER A 20 -5.60 -17.14 2.74
C SER A 20 -6.82 -16.62 3.52
N GLY A 21 -7.55 -15.68 2.91
CA GLY A 21 -8.70 -15.00 3.51
C GLY A 21 -8.36 -13.96 4.59
N THR A 22 -7.08 -13.81 4.97
CA THR A 22 -6.66 -12.79 5.94
C THR A 22 -6.62 -11.42 5.26
N THR A 23 -7.29 -10.44 5.86
CA THR A 23 -7.15 -9.04 5.49
C THR A 23 -6.09 -8.37 6.36
N VAL A 24 -5.08 -7.79 5.72
CA VAL A 24 -4.09 -6.89 6.34
C VAL A 24 -4.45 -5.46 6.01
N LYS A 25 -4.19 -4.54 6.94
CA LYS A 25 -4.50 -3.11 6.82
C LYS A 25 -3.31 -2.29 7.28
N GLY A 26 -3.19 -1.09 6.75
CA GLY A 26 -2.18 -0.13 7.19
C GLY A 26 -2.55 1.30 6.81
N ALA A 27 -1.63 2.22 7.10
CA ALA A 27 -1.73 3.62 6.75
C ALA A 27 -0.35 4.14 6.37
N GLU A 28 -0.30 5.01 5.37
CA GLU A 28 0.94 5.60 4.88
C GLU A 28 0.71 7.09 4.62
N ALA A 29 1.75 7.87 4.89
CA ALA A 29 1.80 9.28 4.58
C ALA A 29 3.16 9.58 3.99
N PHE A 30 3.16 10.10 2.77
CA PHE A 30 4.34 10.69 2.15
C PHE A 30 4.07 12.18 2.00
N ASP A 31 4.96 12.99 2.56
CA ASP A 31 4.83 14.44 2.68
C ASP A 31 6.24 15.02 2.49
N VAL A 32 6.40 15.78 1.41
CA VAL A 32 7.69 16.32 1.00
C VAL A 32 7.55 17.72 0.44
N GLU A 33 8.53 18.55 0.78
CA GLU A 33 8.76 19.80 0.08
C GLU A 33 9.87 19.60 -0.96
N SER A 34 9.62 19.99 -2.20
CA SER A 34 10.62 19.94 -3.27
C SER A 34 10.91 21.33 -3.79
N ALA A 35 12.20 21.67 -3.84
CA ALA A 35 12.68 22.92 -4.45
C ALA A 35 12.46 22.98 -5.97
N ARG A 36 11.96 21.91 -6.59
CA ARG A 36 11.63 21.85 -8.01
C ARG A 36 10.26 21.20 -8.23
N ALA A 37 9.47 21.84 -9.08
CA ALA A 37 8.36 21.19 -9.74
C ALA A 37 8.85 20.08 -10.68
N GLN A 38 7.91 19.28 -11.15
CA GLN A 38 8.10 18.24 -12.15
C GLN A 38 9.03 17.10 -11.72
N SER A 39 8.78 16.56 -10.52
CA SER A 39 9.54 15.44 -9.97
C SER A 39 8.65 14.21 -9.82
N ASP A 40 9.19 13.04 -10.17
CA ASP A 40 8.54 11.74 -9.96
C ASP A 40 9.03 11.14 -8.63
N PHE A 41 8.08 10.76 -7.78
CA PHE A 41 8.34 10.12 -6.51
C PHE A 41 7.68 8.75 -6.47
N ARG A 42 8.38 7.80 -5.85
CA ARG A 42 7.85 6.46 -5.59
C ARG A 42 8.36 5.95 -4.26
N PHE A 43 7.48 5.30 -3.51
CA PHE A 43 7.83 4.59 -2.29
C PHE A 43 7.13 3.25 -2.22
N SER A 44 7.75 2.30 -1.51
CA SER A 44 7.22 0.94 -1.34
C SER A 44 6.58 0.80 0.04
N VAL A 45 5.47 0.08 0.09
CA VAL A 45 4.68 -0.18 1.28
C VAL A 45 4.74 -1.67 1.60
N PRO A 46 5.26 -2.06 2.79
CA PRO A 46 5.34 -3.47 3.17
C PRO A 46 3.97 -4.01 3.60
N LEU A 47 3.61 -5.19 3.12
CA LEU A 47 2.37 -5.90 3.52
C LEU A 47 2.51 -6.63 4.87
N GLY A 48 3.71 -6.67 5.45
CA GLY A 48 3.96 -7.34 6.73
C GLY A 48 3.98 -8.87 6.65
N GLY A 49 3.96 -9.44 5.45
CA GLY A 49 4.06 -10.88 5.17
C GLY A 49 4.22 -11.12 3.67
N ARG A 50 4.52 -12.37 3.29
CA ARG A 50 4.62 -12.75 1.88
C ARG A 50 3.24 -12.95 1.25
N VAL A 51 3.09 -12.53 0.01
CA VAL A 51 1.89 -12.72 -0.81
C VAL A 51 2.26 -13.35 -2.15
N PRO A 52 1.32 -14.03 -2.84
CA PRO A 52 1.48 -14.28 -4.26
C PRO A 52 1.76 -12.97 -5.00
N ALA A 53 2.48 -13.04 -6.13
CA ALA A 53 2.71 -11.85 -6.94
C ALA A 53 1.37 -11.17 -7.26
N LEU A 54 1.27 -9.89 -6.92
CA LEU A 54 0.10 -9.08 -7.24
C LEU A 54 0.01 -8.97 -8.77
N ALA A 55 -1.18 -9.15 -9.32
CA ALA A 55 -1.39 -8.94 -10.74
C ALA A 55 -1.25 -7.45 -11.08
N VAL A 56 -0.98 -7.16 -12.35
CA VAL A 56 -1.02 -5.80 -12.88
C VAL A 56 -2.43 -5.24 -12.61
N ASP A 57 -2.51 -3.96 -12.22
CA ASP A 57 -3.76 -3.25 -11.90
C ASP A 57 -4.58 -3.89 -10.75
N HIS A 58 -3.88 -4.49 -9.77
CA HIS A 58 -4.47 -4.97 -8.51
C HIS A 58 -4.03 -4.12 -7.31
N VAL A 59 -3.42 -2.96 -7.54
CA VAL A 59 -3.06 -1.99 -6.51
C VAL A 59 -3.60 -0.65 -6.96
N ASN A 60 -4.72 -0.23 -6.37
CA ASN A 60 -5.50 0.87 -6.90
C ASN A 60 -6.08 1.74 -5.80
N PHE A 61 -6.26 3.03 -6.08
CA PHE A 61 -7.10 3.89 -5.25
C PHE A 61 -8.57 3.48 -5.36
N ALA A 62 -9.31 3.65 -4.27
CA ALA A 62 -10.77 3.63 -4.31
C ALA A 62 -11.28 4.92 -4.95
N PRO A 63 -12.47 4.91 -5.57
CA PRO A 63 -13.08 6.13 -6.09
C PRO A 63 -13.19 7.19 -4.99
N ASP A 64 -12.40 8.26 -5.10
CA ASP A 64 -12.26 9.28 -4.07
C ASP A 64 -12.67 10.69 -4.53
N GLY A 65 -12.90 10.87 -5.84
CA GLY A 65 -13.26 12.14 -6.46
C GLY A 65 -12.11 13.16 -6.52
N SER A 66 -10.89 12.74 -6.16
CA SER A 66 -9.69 13.55 -6.24
C SER A 66 -9.23 13.64 -7.70
N PRO A 67 -8.87 14.83 -8.21
CA PRO A 67 -8.20 14.95 -9.50
C PRO A 67 -6.71 14.55 -9.42
N GLY A 68 -6.21 14.20 -8.23
CA GLY A 68 -4.81 13.82 -8.00
C GLY A 68 -4.52 12.34 -8.23
N THR A 69 -5.52 11.47 -8.06
CA THR A 69 -5.45 10.02 -8.30
C THR A 69 -5.84 9.70 -9.75
N THR A 70 -5.36 8.57 -10.28
CA THR A 70 -5.53 8.24 -11.71
C THR A 70 -5.92 6.80 -12.01
N ASP A 71 -6.03 5.97 -10.98
CA ASP A 71 -6.20 4.51 -11.09
C ASP A 71 -7.35 4.00 -10.22
N ASP A 72 -8.37 4.85 -10.00
CA ASP A 72 -9.55 4.53 -9.20
C ASP A 72 -10.24 3.23 -9.65
N ASP A 73 -10.41 2.28 -8.73
CA ASP A 73 -11.06 0.98 -8.96
C ASP A 73 -12.35 0.85 -8.14
N ALA A 74 -13.49 0.74 -8.83
CA ALA A 74 -14.81 0.58 -8.21
C ALA A 74 -14.97 -0.69 -7.34
N LEU A 75 -14.07 -1.67 -7.44
CA LEU A 75 -14.05 -2.84 -6.56
C LEU A 75 -13.55 -2.51 -5.14
N CYS A 76 -12.85 -1.40 -4.97
CA CYS A 76 -12.38 -0.91 -3.67
C CYS A 76 -13.51 -0.16 -2.94
N THR A 77 -14.40 -0.93 -2.32
CA THR A 77 -15.66 -0.45 -1.73
C THR A 77 -15.56 -0.07 -0.24
N GLY A 78 -14.39 -0.20 0.37
CA GLY A 78 -14.14 0.22 1.75
C GLY A 78 -14.09 1.75 1.90
N THR A 79 -13.61 2.18 3.06
CA THR A 79 -13.37 3.62 3.32
C THR A 79 -12.04 3.80 4.04
N ALA A 80 -11.54 5.02 4.14
CA ALA A 80 -10.32 5.28 4.88
C ALA A 80 -10.40 4.90 6.38
N ALA A 81 -11.58 5.04 7.00
CA ALA A 81 -11.77 4.64 8.40
C ALA A 81 -12.00 3.13 8.57
N ALA A 82 -12.44 2.45 7.52
CA ALA A 82 -12.73 1.03 7.52
C ALA A 82 -12.29 0.40 6.18
N PRO A 83 -10.96 0.28 5.95
CA PRO A 83 -10.47 -0.18 4.67
C PRO A 83 -10.72 -1.68 4.51
N THR A 84 -11.13 -2.07 3.30
CA THR A 84 -11.37 -3.46 2.88
C THR A 84 -10.72 -3.69 1.51
N ALA A 85 -10.55 -4.93 1.10
CA ALA A 85 -10.09 -5.23 -0.25
C ALA A 85 -10.64 -6.58 -0.72
N PRO A 86 -10.96 -6.72 -2.01
CA PRO A 86 -11.20 -8.03 -2.60
C PRO A 86 -9.96 -8.93 -2.47
N ALA A 87 -10.19 -10.25 -2.56
CA ALA A 87 -9.10 -11.23 -2.56
C ALA A 87 -8.09 -10.95 -3.69
N GLY A 88 -6.80 -10.93 -3.34
CA GLY A 88 -5.69 -10.70 -4.27
C GLY A 88 -5.53 -9.26 -4.75
N ARG A 89 -6.19 -8.29 -4.10
CA ARG A 89 -6.09 -6.85 -4.42
C ARG A 89 -5.63 -6.04 -3.23
N VAL A 90 -4.95 -4.93 -3.52
CA VAL A 90 -4.65 -3.85 -2.59
C VAL A 90 -5.54 -2.67 -2.95
N CYS A 91 -6.33 -2.20 -1.99
CA CYS A 91 -7.16 -1.02 -2.13
C CYS A 91 -6.60 0.10 -1.27
N LEU A 92 -6.37 1.26 -1.88
CA LEU A 92 -5.86 2.47 -1.24
C LEU A 92 -7.02 3.45 -1.06
N TYR A 93 -7.15 4.02 0.13
CA TYR A 93 -8.24 4.93 0.49
C TYR A 93 -7.63 6.26 0.89
N ALA A 94 -7.64 7.22 -0.05
CA ALA A 94 -7.07 8.54 0.14
C ALA A 94 -7.70 9.26 1.34
N THR A 95 -6.85 9.85 2.17
CA THR A 95 -7.23 10.78 3.25
C THR A 95 -6.79 12.21 2.97
N GLY A 96 -5.82 12.38 2.07
CA GLY A 96 -5.36 13.67 1.57
C GLY A 96 -4.40 13.48 0.41
N VAL A 97 -4.65 14.17 -0.70
CA VAL A 97 -3.79 14.17 -1.89
C VAL A 97 -3.76 15.57 -2.49
N ASN A 98 -2.58 16.15 -2.65
CA ASN A 98 -2.38 17.33 -3.50
C ASN A 98 -1.40 17.06 -4.66
N ALA A 99 -0.75 15.89 -4.67
CA ALA A 99 0.07 15.43 -5.77
C ALA A 99 -0.75 15.16 -7.04
N LYS A 100 -0.06 15.04 -8.19
CA LYS A 100 -0.63 14.62 -9.47
C LYS A 100 -0.32 13.17 -9.75
N ASN A 101 -1.17 12.52 -10.54
CA ASN A 101 -0.95 11.16 -11.04
C ASN A 101 -0.56 10.18 -9.93
N ALA A 102 -1.16 10.32 -8.75
CA ALA A 102 -1.01 9.36 -7.68
C ALA A 102 -1.63 8.03 -8.15
N ASN A 103 -0.85 6.96 -8.05
CA ASN A 103 -1.29 5.64 -8.48
C ASN A 103 -0.57 4.52 -7.71
N GLY A 104 -1.27 3.44 -7.45
CA GLY A 104 -0.71 2.19 -6.95
C GLY A 104 -0.03 1.38 -8.06
N ARG A 105 0.98 0.58 -7.68
CA ARG A 105 1.64 -0.40 -8.56
C ARG A 105 2.07 -1.62 -7.77
N GLU A 106 1.96 -2.79 -8.37
CA GLU A 106 2.64 -3.99 -7.94
C GLU A 106 4.16 -3.82 -7.94
N LEU A 107 4.85 -4.50 -7.02
CA LEU A 107 6.30 -4.59 -7.04
C LEU A 107 6.73 -5.73 -7.98
N ASN A 108 7.77 -5.50 -8.79
CA ASN A 108 8.36 -6.57 -9.59
C ASN A 108 9.24 -7.49 -8.72
N ALA A 109 9.74 -8.58 -9.29
CA ALA A 109 10.56 -9.56 -8.55
C ALA A 109 11.85 -8.97 -7.94
N VAL A 110 12.40 -7.91 -8.52
CA VAL A 110 13.63 -7.23 -8.05
C VAL A 110 13.32 -6.28 -6.88
N ASP A 111 12.14 -5.66 -6.90
CA ASP A 111 11.72 -4.66 -5.91
C ASP A 111 10.99 -5.28 -4.70
N GLY A 112 11.01 -6.61 -4.56
CA GLY A 112 10.31 -7.31 -3.47
C GLY A 112 8.87 -7.68 -3.81
N GLY A 113 8.61 -8.12 -5.06
CA GLY A 113 7.28 -8.41 -5.64
C GLY A 113 6.35 -9.37 -4.91
N SER A 114 6.76 -9.93 -3.78
CA SER A 114 5.93 -10.76 -2.90
C SER A 114 5.76 -10.19 -1.49
N THR A 115 6.26 -8.98 -1.19
CA THR A 115 6.29 -8.43 0.18
C THR A 115 5.61 -7.08 0.31
N GLY A 116 5.14 -6.49 -0.79
CA GLY A 116 4.64 -5.13 -0.79
C GLY A 116 4.02 -4.71 -2.11
N PHE A 117 3.66 -3.44 -2.14
CA PHE A 117 3.28 -2.69 -3.33
C PHE A 117 4.01 -1.34 -3.32
N SER A 118 3.87 -0.53 -4.37
CA SER A 118 4.38 0.83 -4.38
C SER A 118 3.28 1.83 -4.70
N VAL A 119 3.50 3.07 -4.28
CA VAL A 119 2.71 4.21 -4.69
C VAL A 119 3.65 5.19 -5.36
N GLY A 120 3.28 5.60 -6.58
CA GLY A 120 3.95 6.65 -7.33
C GLY A 120 3.09 7.89 -7.39
N PHE A 121 3.73 9.06 -7.50
CA PHE A 121 3.05 10.32 -7.76
C PHE A 121 4.02 11.33 -8.38
N PHE A 122 3.45 12.36 -8.99
CA PHE A 122 4.16 13.46 -9.61
C PHE A 122 3.94 14.74 -8.80
N ASN A 123 5.02 15.43 -8.47
CA ASN A 123 4.98 16.78 -7.96
C ASN A 123 5.03 17.78 -9.12
N ASP A 124 4.02 18.64 -9.28
CA ASP A 124 3.99 19.76 -10.23
C ASP A 124 4.15 21.14 -9.57
N LEU A 125 4.37 21.18 -8.26
CA LEU A 125 4.56 22.39 -7.45
C LEU A 125 6.05 22.59 -7.13
N ALA A 126 6.55 23.82 -7.31
CA ALA A 126 7.89 24.22 -6.89
C ALA A 126 7.81 24.97 -5.57
N ASP A 127 8.79 24.73 -4.67
CA ASP A 127 8.89 25.39 -3.37
C ASP A 127 7.57 25.32 -2.58
N SER A 128 6.93 24.15 -2.65
CA SER A 128 5.64 23.88 -2.03
C SER A 128 5.57 22.44 -1.55
N ASP A 129 4.63 22.20 -0.66
CA ASP A 129 4.37 20.90 -0.08
C ASP A 129 3.62 19.98 -1.06
N THR A 130 4.07 18.74 -1.16
CA THR A 130 3.43 17.67 -1.94
C THR A 130 3.27 16.43 -1.09
N PHE A 131 2.02 15.96 -0.99
CA PHE A 131 1.68 14.82 -0.18
C PHE A 131 0.68 13.86 -0.84
N VAL A 132 0.81 12.61 -0.42
CA VAL A 132 -0.14 11.52 -0.64
C VAL A 132 -0.29 10.78 0.68
N GLN A 133 -1.50 10.79 1.23
CA GLN A 133 -1.85 10.16 2.50
C GLN A 133 -3.05 9.24 2.29
N PHE A 134 -2.96 8.02 2.79
CA PHE A 134 -4.02 7.02 2.63
C PHE A 134 -3.96 5.96 3.72
N THR A 135 -5.09 5.26 3.88
CA THR A 135 -5.10 3.92 4.48
C THR A 135 -5.22 2.88 3.38
N TRP A 136 -4.84 1.64 3.67
CA TRP A 136 -4.91 0.58 2.69
C TRP A 136 -5.37 -0.73 3.31
N ALA A 137 -5.88 -1.61 2.46
CA ALA A 137 -6.16 -3.00 2.81
C ALA A 137 -5.72 -3.94 1.69
N TYR A 138 -5.34 -5.15 2.09
CA TYR A 138 -5.06 -6.28 1.21
C TYR A 138 -5.74 -7.52 1.78
N THR A 139 -6.41 -8.32 0.94
CA THR A 139 -6.95 -9.62 1.36
C THR A 139 -6.24 -10.74 0.63
N ALA A 140 -5.63 -11.68 1.36
CA ALA A 140 -4.96 -12.82 0.76
C ALA A 140 -5.97 -13.75 0.04
N PRO A 141 -5.66 -14.21 -1.19
CA PRO A 141 -6.56 -15.07 -1.97
C PRO A 141 -6.71 -16.46 -1.38
#